data_AF-D6TH58-F1
#
_entry.id   AF-D6TH58-F1
#
_cell.length_a   1.000
_cell.length_b   1.000
_cell.length_c   1.000
_cell.angle_alpha   90.00
_cell.angle_beta   90.00
_cell.angle_gamma   90.00
#
_symmetry.space_group_name_H-M   'P 1'
#
loop_
_entity.id
_entity.type
_entity.pdbx_description
1 polymer ?
#
loop_
_entity_poly.entity_id
_entity_poly.type
_entity_poly.pdbx_seq_one_letter_code
_entity_poly.pdbx_strand_id
1 'polypeptide(L)'
;MLERRYSHYKQEDVWATLYQLQSALGVQVHDGTVHGNSVSLSRGGVVYQAVILARSSYWYANSLNCVERWQHQITCVVAGTHDSCLEVPVLAIDTMHWYEPKTIRLKGDTLQPFKLDAAGRAADRFEQWRKTQYGHNILLGALMCGRPDAFERLHTLPPSTQRRIHAKVKRLHLRRPGRPLAVLEDKK
;
A
#
# COMPACT_ATOMS: atom_id res chain seq x y z
N MET A 1 6.96 -2.70 -20.39
CA MET A 1 7.97 -2.82 -19.32
C MET A 1 7.70 -4.13 -18.59
N LEU A 2 8.71 -5.00 -18.40
CA LEU A 2 8.53 -6.30 -17.74
C LEU A 2 8.21 -6.10 -16.25
N GLU A 3 7.08 -6.62 -15.79
CA GLU A 3 6.68 -6.63 -14.39
C GLU A 3 7.77 -7.36 -13.56
N ARG A 4 8.57 -6.60 -12.80
CA ARG A 4 9.62 -7.20 -11.96
C ARG A 4 8.97 -8.02 -10.85
N ARG A 5 9.65 -9.11 -10.44
CA ARG A 5 9.21 -9.99 -9.35
C ARG A 5 9.05 -9.20 -8.04
N TYR A 6 7.96 -9.50 -7.32
CA TYR A 6 7.50 -8.92 -6.05
C TYR A 6 8.58 -8.63 -4.98
N SER A 7 9.69 -9.36 -4.95
CA SER A 7 10.76 -9.27 -3.94
C SER A 7 11.96 -8.39 -4.33
N HIS A 8 12.01 -7.80 -5.53
CA HIS A 8 13.24 -7.23 -6.07
C HIS A 8 13.35 -5.71 -6.04
N TYR A 9 12.30 -4.97 -5.68
CA TYR A 9 12.43 -3.52 -5.57
C TYR A 9 13.16 -3.14 -4.28
N LYS A 10 14.35 -2.57 -4.42
CA LYS A 10 14.96 -1.78 -3.36
C LYS A 10 14.40 -0.36 -3.42
N GLN A 11 14.45 0.35 -2.30
CA GLN A 11 13.99 1.73 -2.25
C GLN A 11 14.80 2.64 -3.18
N GLU A 12 16.11 2.38 -3.32
CA GLU A 12 17.01 3.05 -4.26
C GLU A 12 16.52 2.92 -5.71
N ASP A 13 16.02 1.74 -6.10
CA ASP A 13 15.48 1.51 -7.44
C ASP A 13 14.22 2.35 -7.69
N VAL A 14 13.38 2.49 -6.67
CA VAL A 14 12.15 3.31 -6.74
C VAL A 14 12.51 4.77 -6.95
N TRP A 15 13.50 5.27 -6.21
CA TRP A 15 14.03 6.62 -6.38
C TRP A 15 14.59 6.86 -7.78
N ALA A 16 15.50 6.01 -8.24
CA ALA A 16 16.11 6.15 -9.56
C ALA A 16 15.05 6.13 -10.67
N THR A 17 14.07 5.23 -10.56
CA THR A 17 13.00 5.12 -11.56
C THR A 17 12.04 6.30 -11.51
N LEU A 18 11.70 6.80 -10.32
CA LEU A 18 10.86 8.00 -10.16
C LEU A 18 11.48 9.19 -10.90
N TYR A 19 12.78 9.46 -10.69
CA TYR A 19 13.48 10.56 -11.36
C TYR A 19 13.60 10.35 -12.87
N GLN A 20 13.89 9.12 -13.32
CA GLN A 20 14.04 8.81 -14.74
C GLN A 20 12.72 8.90 -15.51
N LEU A 21 11.59 8.56 -14.88
CA LEU A 21 10.30 8.39 -15.55
C LEU A 21 9.24 9.42 -15.15
N GLN A 22 9.61 10.54 -14.54
CA GLN A 22 8.69 11.60 -14.09
C GLN A 22 7.61 11.95 -15.13
N SER A 23 8.04 12.23 -16.37
CA SER A 23 7.14 12.57 -17.49
C SER A 23 6.16 11.44 -17.81
N ALA A 24 6.65 10.20 -17.91
CA ALA A 24 5.80 9.03 -18.20
C ALA A 24 4.83 8.70 -17.06
N LEU A 25 5.22 8.99 -15.82
CA LEU A 25 4.40 8.81 -14.62
C LEU A 25 3.39 9.96 -14.42
N GLY A 26 3.53 11.05 -15.18
CA GLY A 26 2.71 12.26 -15.04
C GLY A 26 2.94 13.01 -13.74
N VAL A 27 4.16 12.95 -13.19
CA VAL A 27 4.53 13.61 -11.93
C VAL A 27 5.72 14.52 -12.13
N GLN A 28 5.84 15.55 -11.30
CA GLN A 28 7.00 16.42 -11.23
C GLN A 28 7.53 16.42 -9.79
N VAL A 29 8.76 15.98 -9.60
CA VAL A 29 9.46 16.01 -8.31
C VAL A 29 10.02 17.42 -8.09
N HIS A 30 9.82 17.98 -6.89
CA HIS A 30 10.32 19.31 -6.55
C HIS A 30 11.74 19.22 -5.97
N ASP A 31 12.66 19.97 -6.56
CA ASP A 31 14.06 20.00 -6.13
C ASP A 31 14.22 20.55 -4.70
N GLY A 32 15.22 20.05 -3.98
CA GLY A 32 15.53 20.49 -2.61
C GLY A 32 14.54 20.04 -1.53
N THR A 33 13.48 19.29 -1.89
CA THR A 33 12.45 18.80 -0.95
C THR A 33 12.70 17.40 -0.40
N VAL A 34 13.85 16.79 -0.77
CA VAL A 34 14.21 15.44 -0.34
C VAL A 34 14.65 15.44 1.12
N HIS A 35 13.88 14.76 1.97
CA HIS A 35 14.19 14.60 3.39
C HIS A 35 14.00 13.15 3.82
N GLY A 36 15.12 12.48 4.10
CA GLY A 36 15.15 11.05 4.39
C GLY A 36 14.52 10.25 3.24
N ASN A 37 13.34 9.68 3.50
CA ASN A 37 12.59 8.87 2.53
C ASN A 37 11.37 9.61 1.96
N SER A 38 11.28 10.92 2.16
CA SER A 38 10.16 11.74 1.71
C SER A 38 10.58 12.80 0.71
N VAL A 39 9.65 13.24 -0.12
CA VAL A 39 9.85 14.25 -1.16
C VAL A 39 8.54 14.91 -1.53
N SER A 40 8.57 16.17 -1.90
CA SER A 40 7.40 16.82 -2.48
C SER A 40 7.35 16.55 -3.98
N LEU A 41 6.18 16.16 -4.48
CA LEU A 41 5.91 15.99 -5.91
C LEU A 41 4.57 16.59 -6.28
N SER A 42 4.37 16.92 -7.55
CA SER A 42 3.07 17.36 -8.07
C SER A 42 2.56 16.47 -9.19
N ARG A 43 1.24 16.33 -9.29
CA ARG A 43 0.54 15.58 -10.33
C ARG A 43 -0.74 16.31 -10.67
N GLY A 44 -0.95 16.66 -11.94
CA GLY A 44 -2.15 17.38 -12.38
C GLY A 44 -2.39 18.70 -11.62
N GLY A 45 -1.32 19.40 -11.21
CA GLY A 45 -1.40 20.65 -10.45
C GLY A 45 -1.59 20.49 -8.93
N VAL A 46 -1.80 19.28 -8.42
CA VAL A 46 -1.90 19.01 -6.98
C VAL A 46 -0.52 18.65 -6.43
N VAL A 47 -0.11 19.28 -5.32
CA VAL A 47 1.15 18.99 -4.62
C VAL A 47 0.90 17.96 -3.52
N TYR A 48 1.78 16.96 -3.46
CA TYR A 48 1.77 15.89 -2.49
C TYR A 48 3.10 15.83 -1.75
N GLN A 49 3.03 15.54 -0.45
CA GLN A 49 4.17 15.08 0.32
C GLN A 49 4.23 13.56 0.22
N ALA A 50 5.17 13.05 -0.56
CA ALA A 50 5.32 11.64 -0.85
C ALA A 50 6.31 10.97 0.11
N VAL A 51 6.06 9.70 0.42
CA VAL A 51 7.08 8.80 0.98
C VAL A 51 7.43 7.72 -0.04
N ILE A 52 8.73 7.44 -0.18
CA ILE A 52 9.26 6.46 -1.11
C ILE A 52 9.45 5.13 -0.40
N LEU A 53 8.76 4.09 -0.88
CA LEU A 53 8.79 2.75 -0.30
C LEU A 53 9.10 1.70 -1.37
N ALA A 54 9.85 0.66 -1.00
CA ALA A 54 10.00 -0.52 -1.86
C ALA A 54 8.64 -1.19 -2.15
N ARG A 55 7.78 -1.27 -1.13
CA ARG A 55 6.45 -1.89 -1.18
C ARG A 55 5.44 -1.05 -0.43
N SER A 56 4.22 -0.95 -0.92
CA SER A 56 3.16 -0.20 -0.23
C SER A 56 2.83 -0.77 1.16
N SER A 57 2.96 -2.09 1.37
CA SER A 57 2.75 -2.72 2.69
C SER A 57 3.74 -2.25 3.76
N TYR A 58 4.85 -1.61 3.38
CA TYR A 58 5.77 -0.99 4.32
C TYR A 58 5.17 0.23 5.03
N TRP A 59 4.08 0.79 4.50
CA TRP A 59 3.26 1.77 5.19
C TRP A 59 2.91 1.33 6.62
N TYR A 60 2.31 0.14 6.73
CA TYR A 60 1.94 -0.44 8.02
C TYR A 60 3.15 -0.99 8.79
N ALA A 61 4.15 -1.52 8.10
CA ALA A 61 5.35 -2.02 8.76
C ALA A 61 6.10 -0.91 9.50
N ASN A 62 6.09 0.30 8.93
CA ASN A 62 6.74 1.50 9.46
C ASN A 62 5.79 2.36 10.32
N SER A 63 4.56 1.92 10.55
CA SER A 63 3.54 2.63 11.35
C SER A 63 3.19 4.02 10.79
N LEU A 64 3.27 4.20 9.46
CA LEU A 64 2.89 5.44 8.77
C LEU A 64 1.35 5.64 8.74
N ASN A 65 0.58 4.65 9.17
CA ASN A 65 -0.86 4.76 9.36
C ASN A 65 -1.26 5.41 10.69
N CYS A 66 -0.32 5.68 11.60
CA CYS A 66 -0.60 6.17 12.95
C CYS A 66 -0.59 7.70 13.01
N VAL A 67 -1.35 8.37 12.13
CA VAL A 67 -1.29 9.83 11.92
C VAL A 67 -1.60 10.62 13.20
N GLU A 68 -2.54 10.14 14.03
CA GLU A 68 -2.86 10.75 15.33
C GLU A 68 -1.66 10.83 16.27
N ARG A 69 -0.72 9.90 16.13
CA ARG A 69 0.51 9.83 16.95
C ARG A 69 1.72 10.42 16.24
N TRP A 70 1.64 10.58 14.91
CA TRP A 70 2.77 10.97 14.09
C TRP A 70 2.29 11.91 12.98
N GLN A 71 2.53 13.21 13.17
CA GLN A 71 2.09 14.28 12.26
C GLN A 71 3.01 14.40 11.03
N HIS A 72 3.29 13.30 10.33
CA HIS A 72 4.29 13.24 9.25
C HIS A 72 3.88 13.92 7.93
N GLN A 73 2.71 14.57 7.83
CA GLN A 73 2.18 15.27 6.64
C GLN A 73 2.15 14.49 5.30
N ILE A 74 2.59 13.22 5.28
CA ILE A 74 2.61 12.39 4.07
C ILE A 74 1.18 12.23 3.52
N THR A 75 1.00 12.66 2.28
CA THR A 75 -0.28 12.67 1.56
C THR A 75 -0.28 11.72 0.35
N CYS A 76 0.85 11.12 -0.01
CA CYS A 76 0.88 10.01 -0.97
C CYS A 76 2.07 9.06 -0.75
N VAL A 77 2.03 7.90 -1.39
CA VAL A 77 3.13 6.92 -1.40
C VAL A 77 3.60 6.70 -2.83
N VAL A 78 4.92 6.74 -3.05
CA VAL A 78 5.52 6.16 -4.27
C VAL A 78 6.10 4.81 -3.89
N ALA A 79 5.54 3.75 -4.46
CA ALA A 79 5.93 2.38 -4.17
C ALA A 79 6.55 1.71 -5.40
N GLY A 80 7.58 0.89 -5.19
CA GLY A 80 8.06 -0.03 -6.22
C GLY A 80 6.95 -0.96 -6.69
N THR A 81 6.31 -1.63 -5.71
CA THR A 81 5.14 -2.48 -5.92
C THR A 81 4.00 -2.11 -4.98
N HIS A 82 2.79 -1.97 -5.53
CA HIS A 82 1.56 -1.86 -4.76
C HIS A 82 0.98 -3.25 -4.41
N ASP A 83 1.16 -3.63 -3.16
CA ASP A 83 0.82 -4.93 -2.54
C ASP A 83 -0.03 -4.81 -1.28
N SER A 84 -0.70 -3.68 -1.10
CA SER A 84 -1.54 -3.40 0.06
C SER A 84 -2.71 -2.51 -0.36
N CYS A 85 -3.45 -1.99 0.61
CA CYS A 85 -4.52 -1.02 0.45
C CYS A 85 -4.19 0.10 1.44
N LEU A 86 -4.11 1.36 1.03
CA LEU A 86 -3.70 2.47 1.88
C LEU A 86 -4.77 3.58 1.92
N GLU A 87 -4.75 4.44 2.93
CA GLU A 87 -5.68 5.58 3.05
C GLU A 87 -5.26 6.80 2.22
N VAL A 88 -4.06 6.76 1.66
CA VAL A 88 -3.49 7.79 0.78
C VAL A 88 -3.31 7.20 -0.62
N PRO A 89 -3.30 8.03 -1.68
CA PRO A 89 -3.01 7.55 -3.03
C PRO A 89 -1.61 6.94 -3.14
N VAL A 90 -1.46 5.99 -4.08
CA VAL A 90 -0.21 5.24 -4.30
C VAL A 90 0.19 5.30 -5.77
N LEU A 91 1.36 5.85 -6.06
CA LEU A 91 2.02 5.67 -7.36
C LEU A 91 2.84 4.38 -7.34
N ALA A 92 2.43 3.38 -8.10
CA ALA A 92 3.16 2.12 -8.24
C ALA A 92 4.07 2.16 -9.48
N ILE A 93 5.38 2.07 -9.27
CA ILE A 93 6.38 2.17 -10.34
C ILE A 93 6.32 0.97 -11.29
N ASP A 94 6.13 -0.23 -10.75
CA ASP A 94 6.12 -1.46 -11.55
C ASP A 94 4.99 -1.54 -12.59
N THR A 95 3.88 -0.86 -12.31
CA THR A 95 2.70 -0.79 -13.18
C THR A 95 2.50 0.60 -13.79
N MET A 96 3.34 1.57 -13.43
CA MET A 96 3.19 2.99 -13.76
C MET A 96 1.76 3.52 -13.49
N HIS A 97 1.15 3.03 -12.42
CA HIS A 97 -0.26 3.28 -12.15
C HIS A 97 -0.44 4.09 -10.88
N TRP A 98 -1.38 5.04 -10.92
CA TRP A 98 -1.80 5.83 -9.78
C TRP A 98 -3.07 5.23 -9.19
N TYR A 99 -2.94 4.64 -8.01
CA TYR A 99 -4.02 4.06 -7.25
C TYR A 99 -4.63 5.11 -6.33
N GLU A 100 -5.94 5.27 -6.40
CA GLU A 100 -6.68 6.14 -5.48
C GLU A 100 -6.70 5.56 -4.05
N PRO A 101 -6.97 6.39 -3.03
CA PRO A 101 -7.15 5.91 -1.67
C PRO A 101 -8.09 4.70 -1.58
N LYS A 102 -7.68 3.73 -0.76
CA LYS A 102 -8.40 2.49 -0.46
C LYS A 102 -8.61 1.55 -1.65
N THR A 103 -7.98 1.80 -2.78
CA THR A 103 -7.98 0.87 -3.92
C THR A 103 -6.86 -0.17 -3.77
N ILE A 104 -7.02 -1.33 -4.43
CA ILE A 104 -6.02 -2.40 -4.49
C ILE A 104 -5.72 -2.75 -5.95
N ARG A 105 -4.55 -3.33 -6.18
CA ARG A 105 -4.10 -3.76 -7.51
C ARG A 105 -4.85 -4.95 -8.12
N LEU A 106 -5.77 -5.59 -7.40
CA LEU A 106 -6.52 -6.71 -7.95
C LEU A 106 -7.46 -6.23 -9.07
N LYS A 107 -7.55 -7.00 -10.16
CA LYS A 107 -8.51 -6.73 -11.22
C LYS A 107 -9.93 -6.70 -10.63
N GLY A 108 -10.61 -5.56 -10.72
CA GLY A 108 -11.95 -5.35 -10.18
C GLY A 108 -12.01 -4.81 -8.76
N ASP A 109 -10.86 -4.50 -8.13
CA ASP A 109 -10.77 -3.82 -6.82
C ASP A 109 -11.68 -4.39 -5.73
N THR A 110 -11.89 -5.71 -5.74
CA THR A 110 -12.80 -6.38 -4.79
C THR A 110 -12.16 -7.59 -4.15
N LEU A 111 -12.44 -7.76 -2.86
CA LEU A 111 -12.07 -8.92 -2.06
C LEU A 111 -13.24 -9.89 -1.84
N GLN A 112 -14.39 -9.61 -2.46
CA GLN A 112 -15.59 -10.40 -2.24
C GLN A 112 -15.35 -11.88 -2.58
N PRO A 113 -15.88 -12.80 -1.76
CA PRO A 113 -15.80 -14.22 -2.05
C PRO A 113 -16.47 -14.52 -3.39
N PHE A 114 -15.74 -15.22 -4.26
CA PHE A 114 -16.25 -15.59 -5.58
C PHE A 114 -17.39 -16.60 -5.43
N LYS A 115 -18.49 -16.40 -6.18
CA LYS A 115 -19.61 -17.35 -6.22
C LYS A 115 -19.14 -18.72 -6.74
N LEU A 116 -19.73 -19.80 -6.24
CA LEU A 116 -19.50 -21.16 -6.73
C LEU A 116 -19.78 -21.23 -8.24
N ASP A 117 -18.99 -22.00 -8.99
CA ASP A 117 -19.35 -22.32 -10.36
C ASP A 117 -20.61 -23.21 -10.41
N ALA A 118 -21.17 -23.42 -11.61
CA ALA A 118 -22.35 -24.26 -11.81
C ALA A 118 -22.15 -25.73 -11.38
N ALA A 119 -20.91 -26.16 -11.15
CA ALA A 119 -20.54 -27.47 -10.62
C ALA A 119 -20.30 -27.46 -9.10
N GLY A 120 -20.63 -26.36 -8.41
CA GLY A 120 -20.42 -26.22 -6.97
C GLY A 120 -18.96 -26.08 -6.56
N ARG A 121 -18.04 -25.78 -7.48
CA ARG A 121 -16.62 -25.59 -7.19
C ARG A 121 -16.33 -24.10 -7.03
N ALA A 122 -15.93 -23.71 -5.81
CA ALA A 122 -15.31 -22.41 -5.59
C ALA A 122 -13.85 -22.52 -6.02
N ALA A 123 -13.54 -22.16 -7.27
CA ALA A 123 -12.19 -21.78 -7.61
C ALA A 123 -11.95 -20.34 -7.12
N ASP A 124 -11.96 -20.17 -5.81
CA ASP A 124 -11.72 -18.88 -5.16
C ASP A 124 -10.26 -18.48 -5.39
N ARG A 125 -10.04 -17.78 -6.51
CA ARG A 125 -8.72 -17.29 -6.91
C ARG A 125 -8.12 -16.39 -5.85
N PHE A 126 -8.96 -15.63 -5.15
CA PHE A 126 -8.48 -14.80 -4.06
C PHE A 126 -8.00 -15.65 -2.89
N GLU A 127 -8.62 -16.79 -2.56
CA GLU A 127 -8.09 -17.68 -1.53
C GLU A 127 -6.69 -18.22 -1.86
N GLN A 128 -6.43 -18.52 -3.13
CA GLN A 128 -5.09 -18.91 -3.58
C GLN A 128 -4.10 -17.76 -3.40
N TRP A 129 -4.48 -16.54 -3.79
CA TRP A 129 -3.65 -15.34 -3.62
C TRP A 129 -3.46 -14.95 -2.15
N ARG A 130 -4.48 -15.07 -1.31
CA ARG A 130 -4.44 -14.75 0.12
C ARG A 130 -3.40 -15.60 0.87
N LYS A 131 -3.12 -16.82 0.39
CA LYS A 131 -2.09 -17.69 0.95
C LYS A 131 -0.67 -17.24 0.58
N THR A 132 -0.51 -16.39 -0.43
CA THR A 132 0.75 -15.73 -0.76
C THR A 132 0.99 -14.51 0.14
N GLN A 133 2.24 -14.09 0.28
CA GLN A 133 2.58 -12.86 1.00
C GLN A 133 1.88 -11.62 0.41
N TYR A 134 1.78 -11.55 -0.92
CA TYR A 134 1.14 -10.47 -1.66
C TYR A 134 -0.35 -10.34 -1.32
N GLY A 135 -1.14 -11.40 -1.56
CA GLY A 135 -2.58 -11.36 -1.26
C GLY A 135 -2.87 -11.25 0.23
N HIS A 136 -2.00 -11.77 1.09
CA HIS A 136 -2.10 -11.58 2.53
C HIS A 136 -1.95 -10.11 2.94
N ASN A 137 -0.97 -9.39 2.36
CA ASN A 137 -0.76 -7.96 2.62
C ASN A 137 -1.89 -7.08 2.08
N ILE A 138 -2.48 -7.45 0.94
CA ILE A 138 -3.68 -6.80 0.40
C ILE A 138 -4.85 -6.91 1.39
N LEU A 139 -5.15 -8.13 1.86
CA LEU A 139 -6.25 -8.33 2.81
C LEU A 139 -6.02 -7.55 4.10
N LEU A 140 -4.79 -7.56 4.63
CA LEU A 140 -4.46 -6.81 5.84
C LEU A 140 -4.62 -5.31 5.65
N GLY A 141 -4.11 -4.75 4.55
CA GLY A 141 -4.28 -3.32 4.26
C GLY A 141 -5.74 -2.95 4.14
N ALA A 142 -6.53 -3.76 3.45
CA ALA A 142 -7.95 -3.50 3.26
C ALA A 142 -8.73 -3.51 4.57
N LEU A 143 -8.39 -4.45 5.47
CA LEU A 143 -8.92 -4.47 6.85
C LEU A 143 -8.47 -3.24 7.65
N MET A 144 -7.21 -2.82 7.52
CA MET A 144 -6.69 -1.62 8.19
C MET A 144 -7.38 -0.34 7.70
N CYS A 145 -7.75 -0.25 6.42
CA CYS A 145 -8.51 0.85 5.84
C CYS A 145 -10.03 0.79 6.11
N GLY A 146 -10.50 -0.24 6.83
CA GLY A 146 -11.90 -0.43 7.15
C GLY A 146 -12.80 -0.78 5.95
N ARG A 147 -12.27 -1.43 4.91
CA ARG A 147 -13.06 -1.79 3.73
C ARG A 147 -14.14 -2.84 4.06
N PRO A 148 -15.42 -2.62 3.72
CA PRO A 148 -16.50 -3.57 4.02
C PRO A 148 -16.29 -4.97 3.43
N ASP A 149 -15.87 -5.04 2.16
CA ASP A 149 -15.62 -6.30 1.45
C ASP A 149 -14.48 -7.12 2.08
N ALA A 150 -13.51 -6.46 2.72
CA ALA A 150 -12.45 -7.12 3.46
C ALA A 150 -12.97 -7.80 4.75
N PHE A 151 -13.93 -7.17 5.44
CA PHE A 151 -14.57 -7.76 6.62
C PHE A 151 -15.48 -8.92 6.22
N GLU A 152 -16.30 -8.76 5.19
CA GLU A 152 -17.10 -9.86 4.61
C GLU A 152 -16.19 -11.04 4.28
N ARG A 153 -15.06 -10.77 3.60
CA ARG A 153 -14.07 -11.78 3.27
C ARG A 153 -13.46 -12.44 4.49
N LEU A 154 -13.17 -11.68 5.55
CA LEU A 154 -12.63 -12.24 6.79
C LEU A 154 -13.61 -13.24 7.42
N HIS A 155 -14.90 -12.93 7.42
CA HIS A 155 -15.94 -13.81 7.97
C HIS A 155 -16.08 -15.14 7.23
N THR A 156 -15.71 -15.21 5.96
CA THR A 156 -15.74 -16.49 5.21
C THR A 156 -14.56 -17.41 5.49
N LEU A 157 -13.52 -16.95 6.21
CA LEU A 157 -12.33 -17.76 6.49
C LEU A 157 -12.53 -18.68 7.70
N PRO A 158 -11.74 -19.76 7.86
CA PRO A 158 -11.80 -20.61 9.05
C PRO A 158 -11.52 -19.81 10.35
N PRO A 159 -12.16 -20.13 11.49
CA PRO A 159 -12.02 -19.36 12.73
C PRO A 159 -10.58 -19.18 13.21
N SER A 160 -9.72 -20.19 13.04
CA SER A 160 -8.29 -20.10 13.36
C SER A 160 -7.55 -19.05 12.52
N THR A 161 -7.89 -18.96 11.23
CA THR A 161 -7.32 -17.97 10.31
C THR A 161 -7.84 -16.58 10.63
N GLN A 162 -9.13 -16.44 10.95
CA GLN A 162 -9.71 -15.17 11.39
C GLN A 162 -8.97 -14.61 12.61
N ARG A 163 -8.82 -15.42 13.67
CA ARG A 163 -8.12 -15.02 14.90
C ARG A 163 -6.68 -14.57 14.63
N ARG A 164 -5.95 -15.30 13.78
CA ARG A 164 -4.58 -14.94 13.40
C ARG A 164 -4.51 -13.61 12.63
N ILE A 165 -5.44 -13.37 11.71
CA ILE A 165 -5.51 -12.12 10.95
C ILE A 165 -5.87 -10.96 11.89
N HIS A 166 -6.90 -11.12 12.73
CA HIS A 166 -7.27 -10.11 13.74
C HIS A 166 -6.10 -9.77 14.66
N ALA A 167 -5.37 -10.77 15.17
CA ALA A 167 -4.19 -10.53 15.99
C ALA A 167 -3.12 -9.72 15.23
N LYS A 168 -2.94 -9.97 13.93
CA LYS A 168 -1.99 -9.22 13.10
C LYS A 168 -2.44 -7.78 12.82
N VAL A 169 -3.72 -7.58 12.50
CA VAL A 169 -4.33 -6.24 12.35
C VAL A 169 -4.19 -5.44 13.65
N LYS A 170 -4.59 -6.04 14.79
CA LYS A 170 -4.43 -5.45 16.11
C LYS A 170 -2.97 -5.08 16.40
N ARG A 171 -2.02 -5.96 16.07
CA ARG A 171 -0.59 -5.68 16.26
C ARG A 171 -0.09 -4.53 15.39
N LEU A 172 -0.55 -4.41 14.14
CA LEU A 172 -0.18 -3.29 13.26
C LEU A 172 -0.77 -1.97 13.76
N HIS A 173 -2.03 -1.98 14.20
CA HIS A 173 -2.70 -0.79 14.74
C HIS A 173 -2.09 -0.32 16.08
N LEU A 174 -1.74 -1.26 16.97
CA LEU A 174 -1.14 -0.97 18.27
C LEU A 174 0.39 -0.82 18.23
N ARG A 175 1.01 -0.94 17.05
CA ARG A 175 2.47 -0.86 16.95
C ARG A 175 2.91 0.50 17.46
N ARG A 176 3.92 0.50 18.34
CA ARG A 176 4.59 1.75 18.73
C ARG A 176 5.16 2.38 17.46
N PRO A 177 4.97 3.70 17.25
CA PRO A 177 5.69 4.40 16.21
C PRO A 177 7.17 4.01 16.31
N GLY A 178 7.76 3.58 15.20
CA GLY A 178 9.21 3.39 15.15
C GLY A 178 9.92 4.74 15.39
N ARG A 179 11.25 4.74 15.39
CA ARG A 179 11.98 6.01 15.25
C ARG A 179 11.41 6.70 14.00
N PRO A 180 10.95 7.96 14.11
CA PRO A 180 10.44 8.67 12.97
C PRO A 180 11.41 8.51 11.80
N LEU A 181 10.89 8.16 10.61
CA LEU A 181 11.60 8.59 9.40
C LEU A 181 11.82 10.10 9.61
N ALA A 182 13.02 10.60 9.36
CA ALA A 182 13.27 12.03 9.47
C ALA A 182 12.43 12.74 8.40
N VAL A 183 11.19 13.05 8.75
CA VAL A 183 10.25 13.88 7.99
C VAL A 183 10.16 15.16 8.82
N LEU A 184 10.37 16.32 8.21
CA LEU A 184 10.38 17.59 8.94
C LEU A 184 9.08 17.78 9.72
N GLU A 185 9.20 18.17 10.98
CA GLU A 185 8.20 19.03 11.60
C GLU A 185 8.37 20.41 10.96
N ASP A 186 7.29 20.99 10.44
CA ASP A 186 7.29 22.40 10.04
C ASP A 186 7.71 23.24 11.25
N LYS A 187 8.91 23.82 11.19
CA LYS A 187 9.24 24.93 12.07
C LYS A 187 8.39 26.10 11.61
N LYS A 188 7.30 26.33 12.35
CA LYS A 188 6.54 27.59 12.33
C LYS A 188 7.44 28.78 12.62
#